data_AF-A0A354B4T9-F1
#
_entry.id   AF-A0A354B4T9-F1
#
_cell.length_a   1.000
_cell.length_b   1.000
_cell.length_c   1.000
_cell.angle_alpha   90.00
_cell.angle_beta   90.00
_cell.angle_gamma   90.00
#
_symmetry.space_group_name_H-M   'P 1'
#
loop_
_entity.id
_entity.type
_entity.pdbx_description
1 polymer ?
#
loop_
_entity_poly.entity_id
_entity_poly.type
_entity_poly.pdbx_seq_one_letter_code
_entity_poly.pdbx_strand_id
1 'polypeptide(L)' 'MEADALRHDQVARAAAERGDLETAGRCILMLLECERRRDSQGPQVLQLIKPRPVSRGLVS' A
#
# COMPACT_ATOMS: atom_id res chain seq x y z
N MET A 1 8.95 3.63 8.83
CA MET A 1 7.99 4.09 7.81
C MET A 1 8.31 5.51 7.33
N GLU A 2 8.30 6.54 8.18
CA GLU A 2 8.65 7.91 7.76
C GLU A 2 10.14 8.07 7.38
N ALA A 3 11.05 7.42 8.11
CA ALA A 3 12.46 7.36 7.75
C ALA A 3 12.72 6.63 6.41
N ASP A 4 11.92 5.60 6.11
CA ASP A 4 12.01 4.85 4.85
C ASP A 4 11.55 5.70 3.67
N ALA A 5 10.44 6.43 3.84
CA ALA A 5 9.95 7.40 2.86
C ALA A 5 11.01 8.46 2.54
N LEU A 6 11.61 9.07 3.57
CA LEU A 6 12.68 10.07 3.37
C LEU A 6 13.88 9.48 2.61
N ARG A 7 14.28 8.25 2.92
CA ARG A 7 15.35 7.56 2.20
C ARG A 7 15.01 7.34 0.73
N HIS A 8 13.79 6.91 0.43
CA HIS A 8 13.33 6.70 -0.94
C HIS A 8 13.28 8.00 -1.74
N ASP A 9 12.84 9.12 -1.15
CA ASP A 9 12.87 10.44 -1.80
C ASP A 9 14.30 10.88 -2.13
N GLN A 10 15.22 10.79 -1.17
CA GLN A 10 16.63 11.16 -1.38
C GLN A 10 17.29 10.33 -2.48
N VAL A 11 17.07 9.01 -2.48
CA VAL A 11 17.63 8.12 -3.50
C VAL A 11 16.99 8.37 -4.87
N ALA A 12 15.67 8.64 -4.92
CA ALA A 12 14.98 8.96 -6.16
C ALA A 12 15.54 10.24 -6.80
N ARG A 13 15.76 11.29 -6.01
CA ARG A 13 16.34 12.57 -6.47
C ARG A 13 17.75 12.38 -7.00
N ALA A 14 18.62 11.73 -6.21
CA ALA A 14 19.99 11.45 -6.63
C ALA A 14 20.07 10.56 -7.88
N ALA A 15 19.14 9.61 -8.04
CA ALA A 15 19.05 8.77 -9.24
C ALA A 15 18.55 9.54 -10.47
N ALA A 16 17.60 10.45 -10.30
CA ALA A 16 17.11 11.29 -11.38
C ALA A 16 18.18 12.28 -11.87
N GLU A 17 18.92 12.91 -10.95
CA GLU A 17 20.01 13.84 -11.28
C GLU A 17 21.13 13.19 -12.11
N ARG A 18 21.41 11.90 -11.86
CA ARG A 18 22.39 11.12 -12.64
C ARG A 18 21.82 10.47 -13.91
N GLY A 19 20.54 10.69 -14.22
CA GLY A 19 19.87 10.09 -15.39
C GLY A 19 19.50 8.61 -15.24
N ASP A 20 19.61 8.04 -14.04
CA ASP A 20 19.20 6.66 -13.74
C ASP A 20 17.70 6.62 -13.44
N LEU A 21 16.92 6.69 -14.51
CA LEU A 21 15.46 6.75 -14.46
C LEU A 21 14.83 5.47 -13.90
N GLU A 22 15.47 4.32 -14.09
CA GLU A 22 14.97 3.05 -13.58
C GLU A 22 15.01 3.03 -12.04
N THR A 23 16.16 3.38 -11.45
CA THR A 23 16.30 3.45 -9.99
C THR A 23 15.41 4.54 -9.40
N ALA A 24 15.31 5.70 -10.08
CA ALA A 24 14.42 6.78 -9.66
C ALA A 24 12.96 6.32 -9.64
N GLY A 25 12.49 5.68 -10.71
CA GLY A 25 11.12 5.17 -10.82
C GLY A 25 10.79 4.15 -9.72
N ARG A 26 11.69 3.18 -9.47
CA ARG A 26 11.50 2.20 -8.39
C ARG A 26 11.38 2.88 -7.02
N CYS A 27 12.24 3.86 -6.72
CA CYS A 27 12.22 4.56 -5.44
C CYS A 27 10.95 5.41 -5.26
N ILE A 28 10.46 6.05 -6.33
CA ILE A 28 9.19 6.79 -6.31
C ILE A 28 8.02 5.85 -5.98
N LEU A 29 7.96 4.67 -6.58
CA LEU A 29 6.89 3.70 -6.29
C LEU A 29 6.91 3.24 -4.81
N MET A 30 8.10 3.06 -4.24
CA MET A 30 8.25 2.71 -2.81
C MET A 30 7.85 3.86 -1.88
N LEU A 31 8.15 5.11 -2.26
CA LEU A 31 7.70 6.30 -1.55
C LEU A 31 6.17 6.38 -1.52
N LEU A 32 5.51 6.23 -2.68
CA LEU A 32 4.06 6.23 -2.79
C LEU A 32 3.41 5.08 -2.00
N GLU A 33 4.09 3.93 -1.88
CA GLU A 33 3.62 2.85 -1.02
C GLU A 33 3.68 3.22 0.47
N CYS A 34 4.74 3.91 0.89
CA CYS A 34 4.84 4.42 2.26
C CYS A 34 3.72 5.43 2.56
N GLU A 35 3.39 6.32 1.61
CA GLU A 35 2.25 7.24 1.72
C GLU A 35 0.92 6.49 1.82
N ARG A 36 0.66 5.53 0.91
CA ARG A 36 -0.54 4.68 0.98
C ARG A 36 -0.67 3.96 2.32
N ARG A 37 0.44 3.49 2.90
CA ARG A 37 0.45 2.82 4.22
C ARG A 37 0.21 3.79 5.38
N ARG A 38 0.68 5.04 5.28
CA ARG A 38 0.34 6.10 6.25
C ARG A 38 -1.16 6.45 6.18
N ASP A 39 -1.72 6.56 4.97
CA ASP A 39 -3.13 6.91 4.77
C ASP A 39 -4.09 5.75 5.04
N SER A 40 -3.68 4.51 4.79
CA SER A 40 -4.47 3.30 5.10
C SER A 40 -4.51 2.93 6.57
N GLN A 41 -3.93 3.75 7.45
CA GLN A 41 -4.18 3.72 8.91
C GLN A 41 -5.54 4.36 9.29
N GLY A 42 -6.39 4.72 8.32
CA GLY A 42 -7.81 4.95 8.56
C GLY A 42 -8.51 3.67 9.04
N PRO A 43 -9.63 3.76 9.80
CA PRO A 43 -10.28 2.58 10.35
C PRO A 43 -10.61 1.61 9.22
N GLN A 44 -10.23 0.35 9.39
CA GLN A 44 -10.55 -0.75 8.48
C GLN A 44 -12.05 -1.05 8.52
N VAL A 45 -12.86 -0.08 8.09
CA VAL A 45 -14.28 -0.20 7.86
C VAL A 45 -14.41 -0.99 6.58
N LEU A 46 -14.48 -2.33 6.68
CA LEU A 46 -15.16 -3.25 5.76
C LEU A 46 -14.90 -4.73 6.11
N GLN A 47 -14.70 -5.10 7.39
CA GLN A 47 -14.89 -6.50 7.81
C GLN A 47 -16.40 -6.78 8.04
N LEU A 48 -17.20 -6.63 6.99
CA LEU A 48 -18.60 -7.05 6.91
C LEU A 48 -18.67 -8.38 6.15
N ILE A 49 -17.94 -9.41 6.60
CA ILE A 49 -18.31 -10.78 6.21
C ILE A 49 -19.45 -11.19 7.14
N LYS A 50 -20.69 -10.97 6.71
CA LYS A 50 -21.86 -11.51 7.41
C LYS A 50 -21.88 -13.04 7.21
N PRO A 51 -21.97 -13.86 8.26
CA PRO A 51 -22.03 -15.32 8.09
C PRO A 51 -23.31 -15.71 7.34
N ARG A 52 -23.19 -16.61 6.36
CA ARG A 52 -24.36 -17.13 5.64
C ARG A 52 -25.11 -18.12 6.55
N PRO A 53 -26.42 -17.96 6.76
CA PRO A 53 -27.19 -18.97 7.46
C PRO A 53 -27.16 -20.27 6.66
N VAL A 54 -26.77 -21.37 7.33
CA VAL A 54 -26.94 -22.72 6.79
C VAL A 54 -28.43 -23.00 6.75
N SER A 55 -29.05 -22.88 5.57
CA SER A 55 -30.40 -23.41 5.35
C SER A 55 -30.30 -24.94 5.39
N ARG A 56 -30.54 -25.51 6.58
CA ARG A 56 -30.73 -26.95 6.76
C ARG A 56 -31.94 -27.34 5.92
N GLY A 57 -31.72 -28.18 4.91
CA GLY A 57 -32.76 -28.55 3.95
C GLY A 57 -34.03 -29.03 4.64
N LEU A 58 -35.15 -28.39 4.31
CA LEU A 58 -36.44 -29.08 4.37
C LEU A 58 -36.53 -29.93 3.11
N VAL A 59 -36.24 -31.21 3.27
CA VAL A 59 -36.75 -32.26 2.39
C VAL A 59 -38.01 -32.76 3.09
N SER A 60 -39.16 -32.50 2.48
CA SER A 60 -40.40 -33.25 2.70
C SER A 60 -40.99 -33.59 1.35
#